data_AF-A0A822CK42-F1
#
_entry.id   AF-A0A822CK42-F1
#
_cell.length_a   1.000
_cell.length_b   1.000
_cell.length_c   1.000
_cell.angle_alpha   90.00
_cell.angle_beta   90.00
_cell.angle_gamma   90.00
#
_symmetry.space_group_name_H-M   'P 1'
#
loop_
_entity.id
_entity.type
_entity.pdbx_description
1 polymer ?
#
loop_
_entity_poly.entity_id
_entity_poly.type
_entity_poly.pdbx_seq_one_letter_code
_entity_poly.pdbx_strand_id
1 'polypeptide(L)'
;EFCIHHSVFNVANSQTTEFLENVLDEVIDLFSTSDVIHIGGDEVKYGQWELSTEITKFINEHNLQSPADLQIWFTNKISNFINGKHRRMMGWNEIMG
;
A
#
# COMPACT_ATOMS: atom_id res chain seq x y z
N GLU A 1 4.07 -3.64 -25.01
CA GLU A 1 3.61 -2.75 -23.92
C GLU A 1 4.33 -3.16 -22.66
N PHE A 2 5.21 -2.30 -22.15
CA PHE A 2 6.00 -2.54 -20.94
C PHE A 2 5.31 -1.88 -19.74
N CYS A 3 5.40 -2.52 -18.58
CA CYS A 3 5.03 -2.02 -17.25
C CYS A 3 3.57 -2.08 -16.79
N ILE A 4 2.71 -2.94 -17.34
CA ILE A 4 1.42 -3.26 -16.68
C ILE A 4 1.42 -4.73 -16.26
N HIS A 5 2.01 -5.02 -15.10
CA HIS A 5 1.80 -6.34 -14.51
C HIS A 5 0.42 -6.36 -13.86
N HIS A 6 -0.45 -7.27 -14.30
CA HIS A 6 -1.81 -7.38 -13.77
C HIS A 6 -1.90 -7.74 -12.27
N SER A 7 -0.80 -8.07 -11.60
CA SER A 7 -0.79 -8.55 -10.22
C SER A 7 -0.71 -7.37 -9.24
N VAL A 8 -1.75 -7.18 -8.44
CA VAL A 8 -1.77 -6.24 -7.32
C VAL A 8 -1.52 -6.97 -6.00
N PHE A 9 -0.88 -6.31 -5.03
CA PHE A 9 -0.69 -6.88 -3.70
C PHE A 9 -2.04 -7.20 -3.04
N ASN A 10 -2.12 -8.36 -2.39
CA ASN A 10 -3.25 -8.68 -1.53
C ASN A 10 -3.05 -7.98 -0.18
N VAL A 11 -3.60 -6.78 -0.06
CA VAL A 11 -3.49 -5.92 1.13
C VAL A 11 -4.37 -6.38 2.31
N ALA A 12 -5.29 -7.31 2.09
CA ALA A 12 -6.05 -7.97 3.16
C ALA A 12 -5.23 -9.05 3.89
N ASN A 13 -4.18 -9.56 3.26
CA ASN A 13 -3.29 -10.52 3.89
C ASN A 13 -2.24 -9.81 4.77
N SER A 14 -2.27 -10.10 6.07
CA SER A 14 -1.30 -9.58 7.05
C SER A 14 0.16 -9.82 6.67
N GLN A 15 0.51 -10.97 6.06
CA GLN A 15 1.87 -11.29 5.63
C GLN A 15 2.38 -10.34 4.55
N THR A 16 1.49 -9.83 3.68
CA THR A 16 1.84 -8.82 2.68
C THR A 16 2.27 -7.53 3.37
N THR A 17 1.54 -7.11 4.41
CA THR A 17 1.93 -5.90 5.16
C THR A 17 3.26 -6.10 5.86
N GLU A 18 3.44 -7.23 6.56
CA GLU A 18 4.68 -7.55 7.28
C GLU A 18 5.89 -7.57 6.34
N PHE A 19 5.75 -8.21 5.18
CA PHE A 19 6.79 -8.21 4.16
C PHE A 19 7.17 -6.78 3.72
N LEU A 20 6.17 -5.94 3.45
CA LEU A 20 6.41 -4.56 3.01
C LEU A 20 7.02 -3.71 4.12
N GLU A 21 6.58 -3.86 5.36
CA GLU A 21 7.16 -3.17 6.52
C GLU A 21 8.63 -3.56 6.71
N ASN A 22 8.97 -4.85 6.61
CA ASN A 22 10.34 -5.33 6.72
C ASN A 22 11.24 -4.77 5.60
N VAL A 23 10.77 -4.81 4.35
CA VAL A 23 11.51 -4.23 3.21
C VAL A 23 11.69 -2.72 3.39
N LEU A 24 10.64 -2.01 3.81
CA LEU A 24 10.71 -0.58 4.06
C LEU A 24 11.68 -0.24 5.19
N ASP A 25 11.75 -1.07 6.24
CA ASP A 25 12.69 -0.87 7.34
C ASP A 25 14.14 -0.96 6.85
N GLU A 26 14.48 -2.01 6.09
CA GLU A 26 15.81 -2.17 5.50
C GLU A 26 16.17 -1.02 4.55
N VAL A 27 15.21 -0.56 3.75
CA VAL A 27 15.40 0.57 2.83
C VAL A 27 15.59 1.89 3.59
N ILE A 28 14.82 2.13 4.65
CA ILE A 28 14.96 3.32 5.50
C ILE A 28 16.33 3.35 6.16
N ASP A 29 16.82 2.21 6.65
CA ASP A 29 18.15 2.09 7.25
C ASP A 29 19.25 2.33 6.21
N LEU A 30 19.10 1.77 5.02
CA LEU A 30 20.06 1.96 3.91
C LEU A 30 20.13 3.43 3.46
N PHE A 31 18.99 4.11 3.36
CA PHE A 31 18.88 5.51 2.94
C PHE A 31 18.68 6.46 4.11
N SER A 32 19.43 6.24 5.20
CA SER A 32 19.29 6.96 6.47
C SER A 32 19.49 8.49 6.41
N THR A 33 20.09 9.02 5.33
CA THR A 33 20.29 10.45 5.11
C THR A 33 19.09 11.16 4.47
N SER A 34 18.13 10.41 3.93
CA SER A 34 16.91 10.95 3.36
C SER A 34 15.80 11.00 4.40
N ASP A 35 15.08 12.12 4.46
CA ASP A 35 13.87 12.26 5.29
C ASP A 35 12.61 11.81 4.55
N VAL A 36 12.75 11.36 3.30
CA VAL A 36 11.64 11.07 2.39
C VAL A 36 11.76 9.67 1.81
N ILE A 37 10.66 8.93 1.83
CA ILE A 37 10.50 7.63 1.18
C ILE A 37 9.34 7.73 0.19
N HIS A 38 9.58 7.38 -1.08
CA HIS A 38 8.55 7.35 -2.12
C HIS A 38 8.00 5.93 -2.28
N ILE A 39 6.69 5.74 -2.11
CA ILE A 39 6.06 4.41 -2.12
C ILE A 39 5.37 4.04 -3.45
N GLY A 40 5.40 4.92 -4.45
CA GLY A 40 4.79 4.66 -5.76
C GLY A 40 3.28 4.94 -5.72
N GLY A 41 2.46 3.88 -5.82
CA GLY A 41 1.00 3.87 -5.71
C GLY A 41 0.22 4.33 -6.95
N ASP A 42 0.87 4.31 -8.11
CA ASP A 42 0.27 4.52 -9.41
C ASP A 42 -0.33 3.23 -10.00
N GLU A 43 -1.30 3.39 -10.92
CA GLU A 43 -1.89 2.33 -11.76
C GLU A 43 -2.51 1.09 -11.06
N VAL A 44 -3.02 1.24 -9.84
CA VAL A 44 -3.74 0.14 -9.17
C VAL A 44 -5.02 -0.21 -9.96
N LYS A 45 -5.05 -1.42 -10.53
CA LYS A 45 -6.24 -1.96 -11.19
C LYS A 45 -7.08 -2.77 -10.20
N TYR A 46 -8.21 -2.20 -9.78
CA TYR A 46 -9.11 -2.84 -8.79
C TYR A 46 -9.77 -4.13 -9.25
N GLY A 47 -9.76 -4.45 -10.55
CA GLY A 47 -10.46 -5.63 -11.09
C GLY A 47 -10.05 -6.96 -10.44
N GLN A 48 -8.81 -7.10 -9.96
CA GLN A 48 -8.41 -8.30 -9.20
C GLN A 48 -8.96 -8.32 -7.78
N TRP A 49 -9.09 -7.15 -7.14
CA TRP A 49 -9.65 -7.02 -5.80
C TRP A 49 -11.16 -7.26 -5.80
N GLU A 50 -11.88 -6.82 -6.84
CA GLU A 50 -13.31 -7.08 -7.01
C GLU A 50 -13.64 -8.57 -7.19
N LEU A 51 -12.72 -9.34 -7.81
CA LEU A 51 -12.90 -10.78 -8.01
C LEU A 51 -12.44 -11.62 -6.81
N SER A 52 -11.78 -11.02 -5.82
CA SER A 52 -11.25 -11.73 -4.65
C SER A 52 -12.23 -11.73 -3.49
N THR A 53 -12.71 -12.92 -3.13
CA THR A 53 -13.58 -13.12 -1.96
C THR A 53 -12.92 -12.74 -0.64
N GLU A 54 -11.60 -12.90 -0.53
CA GLU A 54 -10.83 -12.47 0.64
C GLU A 54 -10.84 -10.95 0.77
N ILE A 55 -10.59 -10.23 -0.33
CA ILE A 55 -10.61 -8.76 -0.35
C ILE A 55 -12.02 -8.23 -0.06
N THR A 56 -13.06 -8.80 -0.68
CA THR A 56 -14.44 -8.40 -0.40
C THR A 56 -14.81 -8.61 1.06
N LYS A 57 -14.39 -9.72 1.67
CA LYS A 57 -14.61 -9.99 3.09
C LYS A 57 -13.90 -8.95 3.96
N PHE A 58 -12.64 -8.64 3.65
CA PHE A 58 -11.87 -7.63 4.36
C PHE A 58 -12.51 -6.24 4.30
N ILE A 59 -12.97 -5.83 3.12
CA ILE A 59 -13.70 -4.57 2.89
C ILE A 59 -14.92 -4.49 3.83
N ASN A 60 -15.71 -5.56 3.90
CA ASN A 60 -16.88 -5.62 4.78
C ASN A 60 -16.50 -5.59 6.27
N GLU A 61 -15.47 -6.34 6.68
CA GLU A 61 -15.01 -6.39 8.08
C GLU A 61 -14.46 -5.05 8.57
N HIS A 62 -13.85 -4.27 7.67
CA HIS A 62 -13.27 -2.95 7.97
C HIS A 62 -14.21 -1.78 7.64
N ASN A 63 -15.47 -2.06 7.28
CA ASN A 63 -16.50 -1.07 6.89
C ASN A 63 -16.07 -0.14 5.74
N LEU A 64 -15.24 -0.64 4.83
CA LEU A 64 -14.81 0.07 3.61
C LEU A 64 -15.93 -0.04 2.56
N GLN A 65 -16.12 0.99 1.74
CA GLN A 65 -17.22 1.03 0.77
C GLN A 65 -16.78 0.53 -0.62
N SER A 66 -15.48 0.56 -0.91
CA SER A 66 -14.94 0.26 -2.23
C SER A 66 -13.48 -0.24 -2.19
N PRO A 67 -13.01 -0.88 -3.27
CA PRO A 67 -11.58 -1.17 -3.47
C PRO A 67 -10.68 0.08 -3.42
N ALA A 68 -11.20 1.25 -3.79
CA ALA A 68 -10.46 2.51 -3.64
C ALA A 68 -10.27 2.86 -2.15
N ASP A 69 -11.30 2.70 -1.32
CA ASP A 69 -11.16 2.90 0.13
C ASP A 69 -10.16 1.93 0.75
N LEU A 70 -10.05 0.71 0.20
CA LEU A 70 -9.02 -0.25 0.60
C LEU A 70 -7.60 0.22 0.24
N GLN A 71 -7.41 0.83 -0.94
CA GLN A 71 -6.14 1.44 -1.30
C GLN A 71 -5.78 2.60 -0.36
N ILE A 72 -6.75 3.46 -0.02
CA ILE A 72 -6.56 4.57 0.93
C ILE A 72 -6.23 4.02 2.32
N TRP A 73 -6.97 3.03 2.79
CA TRP A 73 -6.73 2.37 4.06
C TRP A 73 -5.31 1.80 4.14
N PHE A 74 -4.89 1.09 3.10
CA PHE A 74 -3.56 0.48 3.03
C PHE A 74 -2.45 1.53 2.96
N THR A 75 -2.63 2.55 2.13
CA THR A 75 -1.74 3.71 2.05
C THR A 75 -1.54 4.35 3.42
N ASN A 76 -2.63 4.62 4.14
CA ASN A 76 -2.58 5.26 5.45
C ASN A 76 -1.83 4.39 6.46
N LYS A 77 -1.98 3.07 6.39
CA LYS A 77 -1.22 2.13 7.22
C LYS A 77 0.28 2.25 6.97
N ILE A 78 0.72 2.27 5.72
CA ILE A 78 2.14 2.44 5.35
C ILE A 78 2.65 3.85 5.72
N SER A 79 1.85 4.89 5.51
CA SER A 79 2.18 6.25 5.92
C SER A 79 2.45 6.35 7.42
N ASN A 80 1.61 5.73 8.23
CA ASN A 80 1.77 5.69 9.68
C ASN A 80 3.03 4.91 10.10
N PHE A 81 3.34 3.80 9.44
CA PHE A 81 4.58 3.06 9.67
C PHE A 81 5.82 3.92 9.38
N ILE A 82 5.88 4.56 8.21
CA ILE A 82 6.99 5.44 7.79
C ILE A 82 7.12 6.63 8.75
N ASN A 83 6.00 7.24 9.16
CA ASN A 83 5.99 8.33 10.13
C ASN A 83 6.50 7.88 11.51
N GLY A 84 6.18 6.66 11.94
CA GLY A 84 6.71 6.04 13.16
C GLY A 84 8.24 5.85 13.14
N LYS A 85 8.85 5.82 11.95
CA LYS A 85 10.30 5.79 11.74
C LYS A 85 10.91 7.18 11.54
N HIS A 86 10.16 8.24 11.85
CA HIS A 86 10.56 9.65 11.67
C HIS A 86 10.89 10.03 10.22
N ARG A 87 10.27 9.37 9.24
CA ARG A 87 10.37 9.67 7.82
C ARG A 87 9.05 10.23 7.28
N ARG A 88 9.11 10.91 6.14
CA ARG A 88 7.92 11.42 5.42
C ARG A 88 7.66 10.56 4.20
N MET A 89 6.41 10.13 4.05
CA MET A 89 5.96 9.41 2.86
C MET A 89 5.70 10.40 1.70
N MET A 90 6.13 10.04 0.50
CA MET A 90 5.72 10.63 -0.77
C MET A 90 5.17 9.54 -1.69
N GLY A 91 4.35 9.93 -2.66
CA GLY A 91 3.73 9.01 -3.60
C GLY A 91 3.18 9.76 -4.81
N TRP A 92 2.81 9.00 -5.84
CA TRP A 92 2.13 9.55 -7.01
C TRP A 92 0.72 10.05 -6.66
N ASN A 93 0.14 10.89 -7.53
CA ASN A 93 -1.08 11.64 -7.24
C ASN A 93 -2.28 10.75 -6.86
N GLU A 94 -2.32 9.51 -7.37
CA GLU A 94 -3.38 8.52 -7.17
C GLU A 94 -3.50 8.03 -5.73
N ILE A 95 -2.49 8.26 -4.90
CA ILE A 95 -2.53 7.95 -3.46
C ILE A 95 -3.31 9.01 -2.65
N MET A 96 -3.51 10.21 -3.20
CA MET A 96 -4.15 11.34 -2.49
C MET A 96 -5.67 11.45 -2.73
N GLY A 97 -6.26 10.49 -3.45
CA GLY A 97 -7.70 10.43 -3.73
C GLY A 97 -8.53 9.94 -2.55
#